data_AF-J4TL46-F1
#
_entry.id   AF-J4TL46-F1
#
_cell.length_a   1.000
_cell.length_b   1.000
_cell.length_c   1.000
_cell.angle_alpha   90.00
_cell.angle_beta   90.00
_cell.angle_gamma   90.00
#
_symmetry.space_group_name_H-M   'P 1'
#
loop_
_entity.id
_entity.type
_entity.pdbx_description
1 polymer ?
#
loop_
_entity_poly.entity_id
_entity_poly.type
_entity_poly.pdbx_seq_one_letter_code
_entity_poly.pdbx_strand_id
1 'polypeptide(L)'
;MKNIKSFFKLLFIYSLVLCLVFSASIKIDALNSNSNKSTKSDKIVKVDNNKQNKVQIEENVGKILDKYTGYTDNFEEKINSKDFFEICDIIGAMISIYTKATEDEQRKFNDYIEKALKILKTESNSDFINEMERQYKILLNKEKYVNPYSAIYSVDKYPELFEHFSEEDLRTIDEYCKIGKLLNNYSDSKVNYVEKMFSFYSKDAFETFIKAMDIFDMVDDEEERDLLFGYIISVSPALEFDYPQRYSPELKERYENIKLRVRSRQANSHHMQMKMKNILLLMLEKPVSTLINTMKNIILSIRI
;
A
#
# COMPACT_ATOMS: atom_id res chain seq x y z
N MET A 1 -8.71 8.52 -27.52
CA MET A 1 -9.61 9.46 -26.80
C MET A 1 -10.88 8.84 -26.18
N LYS A 2 -11.22 7.56 -26.42
CA LYS A 2 -12.38 6.91 -25.76
C LYS A 2 -12.13 6.51 -24.29
N ASN A 3 -10.89 6.19 -23.89
CA ASN A 3 -10.58 5.66 -22.55
C ASN A 3 -10.52 6.73 -21.43
N ILE A 4 -10.13 7.96 -21.74
CA ILE A 4 -10.02 9.03 -20.74
C ILE A 4 -11.40 9.41 -20.17
N LYS A 5 -12.46 9.40 -21.00
CA LYS A 5 -13.82 9.66 -20.53
C LYS A 5 -14.38 8.53 -19.65
N SER A 6 -13.87 7.31 -19.82
CA SER A 6 -14.20 6.15 -18.96
C SER A 6 -13.54 6.29 -17.59
N PHE A 7 -12.25 6.69 -17.58
CA PHE A 7 -11.48 6.91 -16.36
C PHE A 7 -12.09 8.00 -15.46
N PHE A 8 -12.50 9.14 -16.02
CA PHE A 8 -13.15 10.20 -15.23
C PHE A 8 -14.54 9.81 -14.71
N LYS A 9 -15.27 8.94 -15.42
CA LYS A 9 -16.53 8.36 -14.90
C LYS A 9 -16.26 7.43 -13.73
N LEU A 10 -15.21 6.61 -13.81
CA LEU A 10 -14.82 5.69 -12.73
C LEU A 10 -14.39 6.48 -11.48
N LEU A 11 -13.55 7.51 -11.66
CA LEU A 11 -13.10 8.40 -10.58
C LEU A 11 -14.27 9.14 -9.91
N PHE A 12 -15.26 9.58 -10.71
CA PHE A 12 -16.45 10.24 -10.20
C PHE A 12 -17.34 9.28 -9.39
N ILE A 13 -17.53 8.04 -9.86
CA ILE A 13 -18.30 7.02 -9.13
C ILE A 13 -17.60 6.65 -7.82
N TYR A 14 -16.27 6.48 -7.83
CA TYR A 14 -15.49 6.17 -6.64
C TYR A 14 -15.56 7.30 -5.59
N SER A 15 -15.46 8.55 -6.04
CA SER A 15 -15.64 9.72 -5.17
C SER A 15 -17.05 9.79 -4.56
N LEU A 16 -18.07 9.37 -5.31
CA LEU A 16 -19.48 9.40 -4.85
C LEU A 16 -19.74 8.29 -3.82
N VAL A 17 -19.15 7.11 -4.00
CA VAL A 17 -19.18 6.02 -3.01
C VAL A 17 -18.47 6.44 -1.72
N LEU A 18 -17.29 7.08 -1.81
CA LEU A 18 -16.57 7.63 -0.67
C LEU A 18 -17.40 8.66 0.12
N CYS A 19 -18.08 9.58 -0.57
CA CYS A 19 -18.97 10.55 0.09
C CYS A 19 -20.20 9.89 0.77
N LEU A 20 -20.72 8.80 0.19
CA LEU A 20 -21.85 8.06 0.76
C LEU A 20 -21.44 7.25 2.00
N VAL A 21 -20.26 6.62 1.98
CA VAL A 21 -19.68 5.96 3.17
C VAL A 21 -19.42 6.99 4.28
N PHE A 22 -18.88 8.17 3.94
CA PHE A 22 -18.59 9.25 4.89
C PHE A 22 -19.86 9.79 5.58
N SER A 23 -20.97 9.92 4.84
CA SER A 23 -22.24 10.41 5.39
C SER A 23 -22.98 9.37 6.23
N ALA A 24 -22.73 8.07 6.02
CA ALA A 24 -23.23 7.01 6.89
C ALA A 24 -22.47 6.96 8.23
N SER A 25 -21.14 7.11 8.22
CA SER A 25 -20.30 7.07 9.43
C SER A 25 -20.57 8.22 10.40
N ILE A 26 -20.74 9.46 9.90
CA ILE A 26 -21.07 10.63 10.75
C ILE A 26 -22.43 10.45 11.46
N LYS A 27 -23.38 9.75 10.83
CA LYS A 27 -24.71 9.51 11.40
C LYS A 27 -24.65 8.52 12.57
N ILE A 28 -23.70 7.58 12.56
CA ILE A 28 -23.49 6.59 13.63
C ILE A 28 -22.86 7.25 14.86
N ASP A 29 -21.86 8.11 14.67
CA ASP A 29 -21.20 8.82 15.78
C ASP A 29 -22.13 9.84 16.48
N ALA A 30 -22.98 10.54 15.72
CA ALA A 30 -23.96 11.47 16.27
C ALA A 30 -25.08 10.78 17.08
N LEU A 31 -25.33 9.48 16.85
CA LEU A 31 -26.29 8.68 17.61
C LEU A 31 -25.67 8.08 18.89
N ASN A 32 -24.35 7.84 18.91
CA ASN A 32 -23.65 7.20 20.03
C ASN A 32 -23.19 8.21 21.11
N SER A 33 -23.03 9.49 20.78
CA SER A 33 -22.59 10.52 21.74
C SER A 33 -23.66 10.96 22.76
N ASN A 34 -24.90 10.46 22.66
CA ASN A 34 -26.01 10.87 23.53
C ASN A 34 -26.36 9.92 24.69
N SER A 35 -25.54 8.90 24.96
CA SER A 35 -25.69 8.09 26.16
C SER A 35 -24.36 7.81 26.84
N ASN A 36 -24.00 8.63 27.82
CA ASN A 36 -23.85 8.12 29.19
C ASN A 36 -23.59 9.24 30.20
N LYS A 37 -24.48 9.28 31.20
CA LYS A 37 -24.53 10.23 32.30
C LYS A 37 -24.18 9.46 33.59
N SER A 38 -23.05 9.84 34.22
CA SER A 38 -22.58 9.61 35.63
C SER A 38 -22.74 8.22 36.30
N THR A 39 -21.76 7.72 37.08
CA THR A 39 -21.52 8.16 38.49
C THR A 39 -20.26 7.52 39.11
N LYS A 40 -19.61 8.25 40.02
CA LYS A 40 -18.52 7.86 40.94
C LYS A 40 -18.99 6.84 42.00
N SER A 41 -18.11 5.94 42.44
CA SER A 41 -17.85 5.71 43.88
C SER A 41 -16.55 4.93 44.14
N ASP A 42 -15.73 5.45 45.04
CA ASP A 42 -14.52 4.84 45.61
C ASP A 42 -14.84 3.66 46.53
N LYS A 43 -13.96 2.65 46.55
CA LYS A 43 -13.64 1.85 47.76
C LYS A 43 -12.23 1.26 47.64
N ILE A 44 -11.31 1.83 48.41
CA ILE A 44 -9.96 1.32 48.64
C ILE A 44 -10.09 0.10 49.58
N VAL A 45 -9.65 -1.07 49.10
CA VAL A 45 -9.47 -2.28 49.93
C VAL A 45 -7.96 -2.53 50.05
N LYS A 46 -7.47 -2.51 51.30
CA LYS A 46 -6.11 -2.92 51.67
C LYS A 46 -5.93 -4.40 51.37
N VAL A 47 -4.80 -4.79 50.78
CA VAL A 47 -4.34 -6.18 50.71
C VAL A 47 -2.85 -6.25 51.05
N ASP A 48 -2.54 -7.22 51.91
CA ASP A 48 -1.29 -7.48 52.61
C ASP A 48 -0.07 -7.80 51.71
N ASN A 49 1.09 -7.34 52.18
CA ASN A 49 2.41 -7.76 51.72
C ASN A 49 2.72 -9.17 52.23
N ASN A 50 2.58 -10.21 51.40
CA ASN A 50 3.47 -11.39 51.39
C ASN A 50 3.09 -12.43 50.32
N LYS A 51 3.79 -12.39 49.19
CA LYS A 51 4.26 -13.57 48.42
C LYS A 51 5.08 -13.05 47.24
N GLN A 52 6.39 -13.24 47.28
CA GLN A 52 7.22 -13.25 46.08
C GLN A 52 6.81 -14.45 45.21
N ASN A 53 5.69 -14.33 44.52
CA ASN A 53 5.45 -15.09 43.31
C ASN A 53 6.27 -14.41 42.24
N LYS A 54 7.23 -15.12 41.63
CA LYS A 54 7.69 -14.81 40.28
C LYS A 54 6.47 -14.96 39.37
N VAL A 55 5.68 -13.90 39.26
CA VAL A 55 4.70 -13.76 38.19
C VAL A 55 5.54 -13.69 36.92
N GLN A 56 5.56 -14.75 36.13
CA GLN A 56 5.85 -14.62 34.71
C GLN A 56 4.77 -13.68 34.20
N ILE A 57 5.09 -12.39 34.09
CA ILE A 57 4.22 -11.40 33.46
C ILE A 57 4.02 -11.93 32.06
N GLU A 58 2.81 -12.40 31.77
CA GLU A 58 2.43 -12.92 30.48
C GLU A 58 2.77 -11.84 29.45
N GLU A 59 3.78 -12.12 28.61
CA GLU A 59 4.27 -11.11 27.69
C GLU A 59 3.14 -10.72 26.74
N ASN A 60 2.72 -9.45 26.83
CA ASN A 60 1.67 -8.87 26.01
C ASN A 60 2.05 -9.02 24.53
N VAL A 61 1.10 -9.45 23.69
CA VAL A 61 1.29 -9.64 22.25
C VAL A 61 1.89 -8.41 21.58
N GLY A 62 1.51 -7.20 22.03
CA GLY A 62 2.10 -5.95 21.53
C GLY A 62 3.60 -5.81 21.83
N LYS A 63 4.08 -6.24 23.01
CA LYS A 63 5.52 -6.25 23.34
C LYS A 63 6.31 -7.20 22.46
N ILE A 64 5.74 -8.37 22.20
CA ILE A 64 6.33 -9.37 21.32
C ILE A 64 6.48 -8.77 19.92
N LEU A 65 5.46 -8.05 19.44
CA LEU A 65 5.48 -7.41 18.14
C LEU A 65 6.54 -6.29 18.07
N ASP A 66 6.58 -5.41 19.08
CA ASP A 66 7.56 -4.31 19.18
C ASP A 66 9.02 -4.80 19.21
N LYS A 67 9.29 -5.98 19.80
CA LYS A 67 10.60 -6.64 19.76
C LYS A 67 11.08 -6.90 18.33
N TYR A 68 10.17 -7.22 17.39
CA TYR A 68 10.52 -7.52 16.00
C TYR A 68 10.47 -6.29 15.09
N THR A 69 9.61 -5.32 15.38
CA THR A 69 9.42 -4.13 14.53
C THR A 69 10.28 -2.94 14.93
N GLY A 70 10.86 -3.00 16.14
CA GLY A 70 11.56 -1.90 16.79
C GLY A 70 10.53 -0.97 17.40
N TYR A 71 10.55 -0.84 18.74
CA TYR A 71 9.60 -0.15 19.65
C TYR A 71 8.99 1.20 19.21
N THR A 72 9.39 1.78 18.08
CA THR A 72 8.82 2.97 17.46
C THR A 72 7.36 2.84 17.04
N ASP A 73 6.86 1.62 16.78
CA ASP A 73 5.46 1.42 16.39
C ASP A 73 4.51 1.38 17.59
N ASN A 74 5.04 1.04 18.77
CA ASN A 74 4.36 1.07 20.05
C ASN A 74 3.08 0.21 20.07
N PHE A 75 3.22 -1.02 19.56
CA PHE A 75 2.15 -2.00 19.50
C PHE A 75 1.70 -2.44 20.90
N GLU A 76 2.57 -2.38 21.91
CA GLU A 76 2.18 -2.60 23.30
C GLU A 76 0.99 -1.73 23.71
N GLU A 77 1.01 -0.44 23.37
CA GLU A 77 -0.05 0.51 23.71
C GLU A 77 -1.28 0.36 22.80
N LYS A 78 -1.07 -0.05 21.54
CA LYS A 78 -2.13 -0.15 20.52
C LYS A 78 -2.85 -1.49 20.46
N ILE A 79 -2.36 -2.54 21.13
CA ILE A 79 -2.87 -3.91 20.98
C ILE A 79 -4.39 -4.03 21.27
N ASN A 80 -4.93 -3.14 22.09
CA ASN A 80 -6.35 -3.09 22.47
C ASN A 80 -7.15 -2.01 21.71
N SER A 81 -6.59 -1.47 20.62
CA SER A 81 -7.28 -0.48 19.81
C SER A 81 -8.59 -1.01 19.24
N LYS A 82 -9.52 -0.09 19.03
CA LYS A 82 -10.79 -0.31 18.33
C LYS A 82 -10.81 0.37 16.97
N ASP A 83 -9.73 1.07 16.60
CA ASP A 83 -9.62 1.67 15.29
C ASP A 83 -9.37 0.60 14.24
N PHE A 84 -10.14 0.65 13.15
CA PHE A 84 -10.08 -0.34 12.09
C PHE A 84 -8.68 -0.46 11.48
N PHE A 85 -8.05 0.68 11.17
CA PHE A 85 -6.74 0.72 10.52
C PHE A 85 -5.63 0.28 11.47
N GLU A 86 -5.72 0.64 12.75
CA GLU A 86 -4.76 0.15 13.75
C GLU A 86 -4.85 -1.36 13.94
N ILE A 87 -6.05 -1.94 13.98
CA ILE A 87 -6.21 -3.41 14.06
C ILE A 87 -5.62 -4.08 12.82
N CYS A 88 -5.87 -3.53 11.63
CA CYS A 88 -5.31 -4.07 10.38
C CYS A 88 -3.77 -3.97 10.36
N ASP A 89 -3.19 -2.86 10.81
CA ASP A 89 -1.74 -2.66 10.91
C ASP A 89 -1.10 -3.65 11.88
N ILE A 90 -1.76 -3.92 13.02
CA ILE A 90 -1.32 -4.92 14.00
C ILE A 90 -1.31 -6.33 13.38
N ILE A 91 -2.40 -6.74 12.72
CA ILE A 91 -2.47 -8.04 12.04
C ILE A 91 -1.40 -8.12 10.95
N GLY A 92 -1.26 -7.07 10.13
CA GLY A 92 -0.27 -6.99 9.07
C GLY A 92 1.15 -7.15 9.59
N ALA A 93 1.48 -6.47 10.69
CA ALA A 93 2.77 -6.60 11.36
C ALA A 93 3.01 -8.04 11.83
N MET A 94 2.01 -8.68 12.46
CA MET A 94 2.12 -10.09 12.91
C MET A 94 2.37 -11.04 11.74
N ILE A 95 1.65 -10.87 10.62
CA ILE A 95 1.83 -11.65 9.39
C ILE A 95 3.25 -11.45 8.83
N SER A 96 3.73 -10.20 8.77
CA SER A 96 5.05 -9.85 8.24
C SER A 96 6.18 -10.52 9.04
N ILE A 97 6.08 -10.57 10.37
CA ILE A 97 7.12 -11.15 11.23
C ILE A 97 6.87 -12.61 11.64
N TYR A 98 5.77 -13.21 11.20
CA TYR A 98 5.29 -14.53 11.66
C TYR A 98 6.37 -15.61 11.65
N THR A 99 7.10 -15.72 10.53
CA THR A 99 8.15 -16.75 10.35
C THR A 99 9.42 -16.49 11.16
N LYS A 100 9.60 -15.28 11.69
CA LYS A 100 10.72 -14.92 12.56
C LYS A 100 10.42 -15.17 14.04
N ALA A 101 9.14 -15.29 14.39
CA ALA A 101 8.68 -15.53 15.74
C ALA A 101 8.85 -17.00 16.15
N THR A 102 9.00 -17.23 17.46
CA THR A 102 9.00 -18.57 18.06
C THR A 102 7.62 -19.21 17.99
N GLU A 103 7.52 -20.54 18.15
CA GLU A 103 6.23 -21.25 18.11
C GLU A 103 5.23 -20.74 19.17
N ASP A 104 5.71 -20.40 20.37
CA ASP A 104 4.85 -19.88 21.43
C ASP A 104 4.37 -18.44 21.12
N GLU A 105 5.22 -17.60 20.53
CA GLU A 105 4.84 -16.27 20.05
C GLU A 105 3.84 -16.37 18.88
N GLN A 106 4.03 -17.31 17.95
CA GLN A 106 3.10 -17.59 16.86
C GLN A 106 1.72 -18.01 17.37
N ARG A 107 1.64 -18.87 18.40
CA ARG A 107 0.35 -19.23 19.03
C ARG A 107 -0.37 -18.00 19.58
N LYS A 108 0.36 -17.09 20.24
CA LYS A 108 -0.22 -15.84 20.75
C LYS A 108 -0.70 -14.91 19.62
N PHE A 109 0.04 -14.83 18.51
CA PHE A 109 -0.42 -14.10 17.32
C PHE A 109 -1.66 -14.73 16.72
N ASN A 110 -1.72 -16.05 16.58
CA ASN A 110 -2.89 -16.75 16.07
C ASN A 110 -4.15 -16.43 16.88
N ASP A 111 -4.06 -16.52 18.21
CA ASP A 111 -5.15 -16.20 19.13
C ASP A 111 -5.65 -14.75 18.98
N TYR A 112 -4.73 -13.81 18.72
CA TYR A 112 -5.09 -12.41 18.48
C TYR A 112 -5.74 -12.23 17.10
N ILE A 113 -5.08 -12.70 16.04
CA ILE A 113 -5.54 -12.55 14.65
C ILE A 113 -6.94 -13.14 14.48
N GLU A 114 -7.23 -14.31 15.03
CA GLU A 114 -8.55 -14.92 14.94
C GLU A 114 -9.66 -14.10 15.60
N LYS A 115 -9.37 -13.50 16.76
CA LYS A 115 -10.32 -12.62 17.46
C LYS A 115 -10.51 -11.32 16.69
N ALA A 116 -9.42 -10.72 16.22
CA ALA A 116 -9.44 -9.47 15.48
C ALA A 116 -10.18 -9.62 14.15
N LEU A 117 -9.92 -10.68 13.37
CA LEU A 117 -10.63 -10.97 12.13
C LEU A 117 -12.14 -11.16 12.34
N LYS A 118 -12.57 -11.77 13.45
CA LYS A 118 -14.00 -11.88 13.79
C LYS A 118 -14.63 -10.51 14.02
N ILE A 119 -13.93 -9.61 14.72
CA ILE A 119 -14.39 -8.23 14.96
C ILE A 119 -14.48 -7.47 13.64
N LEU A 120 -13.40 -7.46 12.85
CA LEU A 120 -13.35 -6.76 11.57
C LEU A 120 -14.48 -7.21 10.64
N LYS A 121 -14.74 -8.53 10.54
CA LYS A 121 -15.84 -9.10 9.74
C LYS A 121 -17.23 -8.67 10.19
N THR A 122 -17.43 -8.36 11.47
CA THR A 122 -18.71 -7.83 11.96
C THR A 122 -18.91 -6.35 11.63
N GLU A 123 -17.82 -5.59 11.52
CA GLU A 123 -17.85 -4.16 11.21
C GLU A 123 -17.90 -3.90 9.69
N SER A 124 -17.27 -4.77 8.90
CA SER A 124 -17.23 -4.71 7.44
C SER A 124 -16.94 -6.08 6.86
N ASN A 125 -17.54 -6.43 5.72
CA ASN A 125 -17.18 -7.63 4.96
C ASN A 125 -16.56 -7.22 3.63
N SER A 126 -15.38 -6.60 3.71
CA SER A 126 -14.63 -6.10 2.55
C SER A 126 -13.68 -7.15 2.00
N ASP A 127 -13.37 -7.04 0.69
CA ASP A 127 -12.36 -7.87 0.02
C ASP A 127 -11.00 -7.78 0.71
N PHE A 128 -10.71 -6.63 1.33
CA PHE A 128 -9.52 -6.40 2.14
C PHE A 128 -9.41 -7.35 3.35
N ILE A 129 -10.51 -7.57 4.08
CA ILE A 129 -10.53 -8.49 5.23
C ILE A 129 -10.45 -9.94 4.77
N ASN A 130 -11.08 -10.27 3.64
CA ASN A 130 -11.00 -11.60 3.03
C ASN A 130 -9.56 -11.92 2.60
N GLU A 131 -8.82 -10.94 2.06
CA GLU A 131 -7.41 -11.11 1.71
C GLU A 131 -6.52 -11.30 2.94
N MET A 132 -6.72 -10.53 4.02
CA MET A 132 -6.02 -10.76 5.29
C MET A 132 -6.25 -12.17 5.83
N GLU A 133 -7.50 -12.64 5.80
CA GLU A 133 -7.81 -14.00 6.24
C GLU A 133 -7.17 -15.05 5.33
N ARG A 134 -7.12 -14.81 4.01
CA ARG A 134 -6.44 -15.70 3.06
C ARG A 134 -4.95 -15.81 3.40
N GLN A 135 -4.27 -14.70 3.60
CA GLN A 135 -2.85 -14.69 3.97
C GLN A 135 -2.59 -15.40 5.31
N TYR A 136 -3.45 -15.16 6.31
CA TYR A 136 -3.37 -15.87 7.59
C TYR A 136 -3.55 -17.39 7.44
N LYS A 137 -4.53 -17.84 6.64
CA LYS A 137 -4.75 -19.27 6.35
C LYS A 137 -3.54 -19.92 5.66
N ILE A 138 -2.87 -19.20 4.76
CA ILE A 138 -1.65 -19.68 4.10
C ILE A 138 -0.54 -19.92 5.14
N LEU A 139 -0.35 -18.98 6.08
CA LEU A 139 0.64 -19.11 7.15
C LEU A 139 0.37 -20.32 8.06
N LEU A 140 -0.90 -20.54 8.44
CA LEU A 140 -1.30 -21.70 9.25
C LEU A 140 -1.05 -23.04 8.55
N ASN A 141 -1.11 -23.07 7.22
CA ASN A 141 -0.95 -24.28 6.41
C ASN A 141 0.44 -24.34 5.74
N LYS A 142 1.50 -23.92 6.44
CA LYS A 142 2.88 -23.92 5.92
C LYS A 142 3.37 -25.27 5.38
N GLU A 143 2.82 -26.39 5.87
CA GLU A 143 3.15 -27.74 5.37
C GLU A 143 2.59 -27.98 3.96
N LYS A 144 1.43 -27.39 3.64
CA LYS A 144 0.86 -27.39 2.29
C LYS A 144 1.58 -26.37 1.39
N TYR A 145 1.96 -25.23 1.95
CA TYR A 145 2.57 -24.11 1.23
C TYR A 145 4.05 -23.97 1.58
N VAL A 146 4.91 -24.68 0.83
CA VAL A 146 6.37 -24.81 1.07
C VAL A 146 7.09 -23.46 1.30
N ASN A 147 6.58 -22.37 0.74
CA ASN A 147 6.94 -21.01 1.12
C ASN A 147 5.65 -20.17 1.23
N PRO A 148 5.17 -19.90 2.46
CA PRO A 148 3.93 -19.17 2.69
C PRO A 148 3.90 -17.79 2.04
N TYR A 149 5.01 -17.07 2.06
CA TYR A 149 5.08 -15.75 1.43
C TYR A 149 4.98 -15.84 -0.09
N SER A 150 5.63 -16.83 -0.72
CA SER A 150 5.45 -17.05 -2.15
C SER A 150 4.01 -17.39 -2.54
N ALA A 151 3.28 -18.07 -1.65
CA ALA A 151 1.89 -18.44 -1.88
C ALA A 151 0.92 -17.24 -1.85
N ILE A 152 1.34 -16.11 -1.27
CA ILE A 152 0.57 -14.87 -1.30
C ILE A 152 0.40 -14.35 -2.73
N TYR A 153 1.38 -14.58 -3.62
CA TYR A 153 1.44 -13.97 -4.95
C TYR A 153 1.67 -14.93 -6.12
N SER A 154 1.86 -16.23 -5.87
CA SER A 154 2.15 -17.23 -6.92
C SER A 154 0.87 -17.88 -7.46
N VAL A 155 0.10 -17.15 -8.28
CA VAL A 155 -1.17 -17.62 -8.88
C VAL A 155 -0.99 -18.95 -9.62
N ASP A 156 0.05 -19.08 -10.45
CA ASP A 156 0.31 -20.30 -11.24
C ASP A 156 0.61 -21.53 -10.37
N LYS A 157 1.21 -21.32 -9.20
CA LYS A 157 1.65 -22.41 -8.31
C LYS A 157 0.55 -22.86 -7.37
N TYR A 158 -0.33 -21.95 -6.96
CA TYR A 158 -1.41 -22.21 -6.01
C TYR A 158 -2.73 -21.59 -6.51
N PRO A 159 -3.24 -22.01 -7.68
CA PRO A 159 -4.42 -21.41 -8.28
C PRO A 159 -5.66 -21.53 -7.38
N GLU A 160 -5.71 -22.54 -6.52
CA GLU A 160 -6.83 -22.75 -5.59
C GLU A 160 -6.98 -21.61 -4.57
N LEU A 161 -5.89 -20.88 -4.29
CA LEU A 161 -5.93 -19.73 -3.40
C LEU A 161 -6.58 -18.49 -4.04
N PHE A 162 -6.73 -18.48 -5.38
CA PHE A 162 -7.18 -17.32 -6.13
C PHE A 162 -8.46 -17.59 -6.93
N GLU A 163 -9.15 -18.72 -6.72
CA GLU A 163 -10.37 -19.10 -7.45
C GLU A 163 -11.50 -18.07 -7.36
N HIS A 164 -11.53 -17.25 -6.30
CA HIS A 164 -12.53 -16.20 -6.08
C HIS A 164 -12.11 -14.83 -6.62
N PHE A 165 -10.90 -14.69 -7.14
CA PHE A 165 -10.38 -13.42 -7.64
C PHE A 165 -10.89 -13.18 -9.06
N SER A 166 -11.32 -11.96 -9.34
CA SER A 166 -11.67 -11.58 -10.70
C SER A 166 -10.43 -11.52 -11.59
N GLU A 167 -10.63 -11.53 -12.90
CA GLU A 167 -9.52 -11.35 -13.85
C GLU A 167 -8.80 -10.00 -13.65
N GLU A 168 -9.50 -8.99 -13.16
CA GLU A 168 -8.92 -7.68 -12.82
C GLU A 168 -8.04 -7.75 -11.56
N ASP A 169 -8.46 -8.49 -10.53
CA ASP A 169 -7.66 -8.69 -9.33
C ASP A 169 -6.38 -9.49 -9.64
N LEU A 170 -6.49 -10.53 -10.48
CA LEU A 170 -5.34 -11.31 -10.93
C LEU A 170 -4.33 -10.47 -11.73
N ARG A 171 -4.81 -9.56 -12.60
CA ARG A 171 -3.94 -8.60 -13.30
C ARG A 171 -3.25 -7.65 -12.32
N THR A 172 -3.97 -7.18 -11.30
CA THR A 172 -3.40 -6.32 -10.25
C THR A 172 -2.30 -7.04 -9.47
N ILE A 173 -2.50 -8.32 -9.12
CA ILE A 173 -1.48 -9.16 -8.47
C ILE A 173 -0.23 -9.29 -9.35
N ASP A 174 -0.39 -9.55 -10.65
CA ASP A 174 0.75 -9.65 -11.58
C ASP A 174 1.51 -8.31 -11.71
N GLU A 175 0.80 -7.19 -11.81
CA GLU A 175 1.41 -5.85 -11.80
C GLU A 175 2.19 -5.60 -10.52
N TYR A 176 1.63 -5.94 -9.35
CA TYR A 176 2.30 -5.79 -8.06
C TYR A 176 3.54 -6.69 -7.96
N CYS A 177 3.49 -7.91 -8.51
CA CYS A 177 4.65 -8.78 -8.61
C CYS A 177 5.75 -8.17 -9.49
N LYS A 178 5.38 -7.60 -10.64
CA LYS A 178 6.33 -6.92 -11.55
C LYS A 178 7.00 -5.73 -10.86
N ILE A 179 6.21 -4.89 -10.16
CA ILE A 179 6.73 -3.78 -9.37
C ILE A 179 7.70 -4.30 -8.30
N GLY A 180 7.30 -5.30 -7.51
CA GLY A 180 8.16 -5.87 -6.47
C GLY A 180 9.48 -6.42 -7.01
N LYS A 181 9.46 -7.10 -8.17
CA LYS A 181 10.66 -7.58 -8.87
C LYS A 181 11.54 -6.43 -9.34
N LEU A 182 10.93 -5.39 -9.90
CA LEU A 182 11.62 -4.18 -10.31
C LEU A 182 12.32 -3.51 -9.11
N LEU A 183 11.61 -3.33 -7.99
CA LEU A 183 12.20 -2.79 -6.76
C LEU A 183 13.38 -3.65 -6.26
N ASN A 184 13.26 -4.97 -6.32
CA ASN A 184 14.35 -5.89 -5.96
C ASN A 184 15.60 -5.70 -6.82
N ASN A 185 15.46 -5.41 -8.13
CA ASN A 185 16.61 -5.17 -9.03
C ASN A 185 17.42 -3.94 -8.63
N TYR A 186 16.80 -2.98 -7.95
CA TYR A 186 17.43 -1.75 -7.48
C TYR A 186 17.73 -1.76 -5.97
N SER A 187 17.73 -2.94 -5.34
CA SER A 187 17.92 -3.09 -3.89
C SER A 187 19.05 -4.03 -3.55
N ASP A 188 19.74 -3.77 -2.44
CA ASP A 188 20.69 -4.72 -1.87
C ASP A 188 19.94 -5.99 -1.42
N SER A 189 20.50 -7.17 -1.72
CA SER A 189 19.85 -8.49 -1.82
C SER A 189 19.15 -9.06 -0.57
N LYS A 190 18.89 -8.25 0.47
CA LYS A 190 18.32 -8.67 1.75
C LYS A 190 16.83 -8.36 1.91
N VAL A 191 16.26 -7.47 1.09
CA VAL A 191 14.84 -7.09 1.17
C VAL A 191 14.08 -7.75 0.01
N ASN A 192 12.97 -8.42 0.33
CA ASN A 192 12.08 -8.98 -0.69
C ASN A 192 10.87 -8.06 -0.90
N TYR A 193 10.98 -7.15 -1.86
CA TYR A 193 9.89 -6.21 -2.18
C TYR A 193 8.69 -6.89 -2.81
N VAL A 194 8.83 -8.06 -3.44
CA VAL A 194 7.66 -8.83 -3.90
C VAL A 194 6.78 -9.21 -2.73
N GLU A 195 7.36 -9.62 -1.59
CA GLU A 195 6.58 -9.92 -0.38
C GLU A 195 5.97 -8.65 0.22
N LYS A 196 6.76 -7.56 0.30
CA LYS A 196 6.28 -6.30 0.87
C LYS A 196 5.13 -5.66 0.08
N MET A 197 5.06 -5.87 -1.22
CA MET A 197 3.94 -5.39 -2.06
C MET A 197 2.57 -5.93 -1.62
N PHE A 198 2.54 -7.07 -0.93
CA PHE A 198 1.31 -7.68 -0.41
C PHE A 198 1.17 -7.59 1.11
N SER A 199 2.08 -6.87 1.77
CA SER A 199 2.05 -6.69 3.23
C SER A 199 0.96 -5.70 3.64
N PHE A 200 0.17 -6.07 4.63
CA PHE A 200 -0.78 -5.17 5.30
C PHE A 200 -0.13 -4.27 6.34
N TYR A 201 1.16 -4.50 6.64
CA TYR A 201 1.89 -3.70 7.60
C TYR A 201 2.26 -2.35 6.98
N SER A 202 1.78 -1.26 7.59
CA SER A 202 1.99 0.10 7.11
C SER A 202 3.47 0.42 6.88
N LYS A 203 4.37 -0.02 7.77
CA LYS A 203 5.80 0.20 7.60
C LYS A 203 6.36 -0.43 6.32
N ASP A 204 5.97 -1.66 6.00
CA ASP A 204 6.37 -2.32 4.74
C ASP A 204 5.81 -1.56 3.53
N ALA A 205 4.58 -1.08 3.60
CA ALA A 205 3.96 -0.28 2.55
C ALA A 205 4.70 1.07 2.34
N PHE A 206 5.05 1.78 3.41
CA PHE A 206 5.85 3.01 3.33
C PHE A 206 7.25 2.78 2.80
N GLU A 207 7.94 1.73 3.25
CA GLU A 207 9.28 1.39 2.76
C GLU A 207 9.27 1.06 1.27
N THR A 208 8.22 0.36 0.81
CA THR A 208 8.00 0.04 -0.61
C THR A 208 7.69 1.30 -1.44
N PHE A 209 6.81 2.17 -0.93
CA PHE A 209 6.45 3.45 -1.55
C PHE A 209 7.67 4.38 -1.67
N ILE A 210 8.45 4.53 -0.60
CA ILE A 210 9.68 5.34 -0.60
C ILE A 210 10.67 4.77 -1.61
N LYS A 211 10.88 3.44 -1.62
CA LYS A 211 11.79 2.81 -2.57
C LYS A 211 11.35 3.04 -4.02
N ALA A 212 10.06 2.92 -4.32
CA ALA A 212 9.52 3.20 -5.65
C ALA A 212 9.82 4.64 -6.08
N MET A 213 9.66 5.61 -5.17
CA MET A 213 10.01 7.01 -5.44
C MET A 213 11.51 7.23 -5.59
N ASP A 214 12.35 6.53 -4.83
CA ASP A 214 13.82 6.66 -4.90
C ASP A 214 14.36 6.21 -6.26
N ILE A 215 13.82 5.12 -6.80
CA ILE A 215 14.33 4.52 -8.06
C ILE A 215 13.62 5.07 -9.30
N PHE A 216 12.54 5.84 -9.14
CA PHE A 216 11.71 6.33 -10.25
C PHE A 216 12.52 7.00 -11.37
N ASP A 217 13.50 7.83 -11.00
CA ASP A 217 14.36 8.54 -11.95
C ASP A 217 15.56 7.70 -12.42
N MET A 218 15.82 6.55 -11.80
CA MET A 218 16.92 5.62 -12.13
C MET A 218 16.51 4.51 -13.09
N VAL A 219 15.21 4.28 -13.26
CA VAL A 219 14.66 3.26 -14.15
C VAL A 219 14.70 3.80 -15.56
N ASP A 220 15.48 3.18 -16.44
CA ASP A 220 15.69 3.64 -17.82
C ASP A 220 14.50 3.29 -18.74
N ASP A 221 13.92 2.11 -18.56
CA ASP A 221 12.80 1.61 -19.35
C ASP A 221 11.51 2.42 -19.08
N GLU A 222 10.87 2.89 -20.15
CA GLU A 222 9.68 3.74 -20.02
C GLU A 222 8.46 2.99 -19.50
N GLU A 223 8.28 1.71 -19.87
CA GLU A 223 7.14 0.91 -19.42
C GLU A 223 7.26 0.55 -17.94
N GLU A 224 8.46 0.17 -17.48
CA GLU A 224 8.76 -0.07 -16.07
C GLU A 224 8.59 1.21 -15.24
N ARG A 225 9.01 2.36 -15.78
CA ARG A 225 8.85 3.65 -15.11
C ARG A 225 7.37 4.06 -15.04
N ASP A 226 6.59 3.83 -16.08
CA ASP A 226 5.15 4.09 -16.08
C ASP A 226 4.41 3.17 -15.11
N LEU A 227 4.83 1.91 -14.99
CA LEU A 227 4.33 0.98 -13.98
C LEU A 227 4.60 1.48 -12.55
N LEU A 228 5.82 1.95 -12.26
CA LEU A 228 6.15 2.58 -10.98
C LEU A 228 5.34 3.85 -10.73
N PHE A 229 5.15 4.67 -11.76
CA PHE A 229 4.32 5.86 -11.63
C PHE A 229 2.88 5.50 -11.25
N GLY A 230 2.30 4.51 -11.94
CA GLY A 230 0.96 3.99 -11.66
C GLY A 230 0.80 3.52 -10.21
N TYR A 231 1.80 2.83 -9.69
CA TYR A 231 1.85 2.43 -8.29
C TYR A 231 1.91 3.64 -7.34
N ILE A 232 2.86 4.57 -7.56
CA ILE A 232 3.08 5.76 -6.71
C ILE A 232 1.81 6.61 -6.62
N ILE A 233 1.10 6.84 -7.73
CA ILE A 233 -0.12 7.66 -7.73
C ILE A 233 -1.31 6.97 -7.06
N SER A 234 -1.34 5.64 -7.07
CA SER A 234 -2.45 4.87 -6.49
C SER A 234 -2.28 4.73 -4.98
N VAL A 235 -1.05 4.51 -4.52
CA VAL A 235 -0.75 4.25 -3.10
C VAL A 235 -0.61 5.53 -2.28
N SER A 236 -0.08 6.61 -2.86
CA SER A 236 0.16 7.87 -2.12
C SER A 236 -1.08 8.43 -1.40
N PRO A 237 -2.25 8.59 -2.05
CA PRO A 237 -3.44 9.10 -1.36
C PRO A 237 -3.95 8.18 -0.26
N ALA A 238 -3.83 6.86 -0.44
CA ALA A 238 -4.23 5.89 0.57
C ALA A 238 -3.33 5.97 1.80
N LEU A 239 -2.00 6.05 1.61
CA LEU A 239 -1.06 6.18 2.72
C LEU A 239 -1.22 7.51 3.49
N GLU A 240 -1.50 8.62 2.80
CA GLU A 240 -1.76 9.91 3.47
C GLU A 240 -3.05 9.87 4.31
N PHE A 241 -4.08 9.16 3.83
CA PHE A 241 -5.37 9.05 4.51
C PHE A 241 -5.37 8.03 5.65
N ASP A 242 -4.87 6.82 5.41
CA ASP A 242 -4.90 5.71 6.36
C ASP A 242 -3.83 5.87 7.47
N TYR A 243 -2.70 6.51 7.14
CA TYR A 243 -1.56 6.63 8.05
C TYR A 243 -0.97 8.06 8.06
N PRO A 244 -1.77 9.10 8.36
CA PRO A 244 -1.34 10.50 8.30
C PRO A 244 -0.14 10.80 9.22
N GLN A 245 -0.02 10.09 10.34
CA GLN A 245 1.09 10.20 11.29
C GLN A 245 2.44 9.73 10.71
N ARG A 246 2.45 8.88 9.69
CA ARG A 246 3.67 8.40 9.01
C ARG A 246 3.94 9.15 7.70
N TYR A 247 2.95 9.87 7.16
CA TYR A 247 3.07 10.57 5.89
C TYR A 247 3.67 11.98 6.06
N SER A 248 4.99 12.08 5.95
CA SER A 248 5.71 13.33 6.21
C SER A 248 5.50 14.39 5.12
N PRO A 249 5.62 15.69 5.46
CA PRO A 249 5.60 16.78 4.48
C PRO A 249 6.64 16.58 3.36
N GLU A 250 7.82 16.04 3.68
CA GLU A 250 8.86 15.72 2.70
C GLU A 250 8.41 14.63 1.73
N LEU A 251 7.72 13.58 2.21
CA LEU A 251 7.13 12.55 1.34
C LEU A 251 6.12 13.17 0.38
N LYS A 252 5.26 14.07 0.89
CA LYS A 252 4.26 14.78 0.08
C LYS A 252 4.89 15.62 -1.02
N GLU A 253 5.94 16.37 -0.70
CA GLU A 253 6.68 17.18 -1.66
C GLU A 253 7.33 16.31 -2.75
N ARG A 254 7.97 15.20 -2.36
CA ARG A 254 8.56 14.24 -3.31
C ARG A 254 7.53 13.68 -4.28
N TYR A 255 6.36 13.28 -3.77
CA TYR A 255 5.24 12.80 -4.59
C TYR A 255 4.76 13.85 -5.61
N GLU A 256 4.54 15.09 -5.17
CA GLU A 256 4.11 16.17 -6.07
C GLU A 256 5.18 16.49 -7.14
N ASN A 257 6.46 16.43 -6.78
CA ASN A 257 7.56 16.60 -7.73
C ASN A 257 7.59 15.49 -8.80
N ILE A 258 7.30 14.24 -8.44
CA ILE A 258 7.16 13.14 -9.42
C ILE A 258 6.00 13.43 -10.39
N LYS A 259 4.82 13.82 -9.87
CA LYS A 259 3.66 14.18 -10.69
C LYS A 259 3.94 15.32 -11.66
N LEU A 260 4.59 16.38 -11.19
CA LEU A 260 4.95 17.53 -12.03
C LEU A 260 5.91 17.12 -13.15
N ARG A 261 6.90 16.28 -12.84
CA ARG A 261 7.86 15.78 -13.83
C ARG A 261 7.19 14.95 -14.91
N VAL A 262 6.30 14.02 -14.55
CA VAL A 262 5.55 13.22 -15.53
C VAL A 262 4.68 14.11 -16.43
N ARG A 263 3.95 15.07 -15.85
CA ARG A 263 3.16 16.05 -16.63
C ARG A 263 4.03 16.84 -17.61
N SER A 264 5.21 17.28 -17.18
CA SER A 264 6.15 18.02 -18.03
C SER A 264 6.68 17.17 -19.19
N ARG A 265 6.99 15.88 -18.95
CA ARG A 265 7.42 14.93 -19.99
C ARG A 265 6.32 14.70 -21.02
N GLN A 266 5.07 14.48 -20.57
CA GLN A 266 3.92 14.33 -21.46
C GLN A 266 3.68 15.59 -22.32
N ALA A 267 3.74 16.77 -21.72
CA ALA A 267 3.61 18.04 -22.46
C ALA A 267 4.73 18.23 -23.50
N ASN A 268 5.98 17.91 -23.15
CA ASN A 268 7.12 17.97 -24.06
C ASN A 268 6.99 16.99 -25.22
N SER A 269 6.54 15.75 -24.96
CA SER A 269 6.29 14.75 -26.01
C SER A 269 5.22 15.23 -27.00
N HIS A 270 4.14 15.83 -26.50
CA HIS A 270 3.07 16.36 -27.32
C HIS A 270 3.52 17.57 -28.16
N HIS A 271 4.30 18.47 -27.57
CA HIS A 271 4.93 19.59 -28.28
C HIS A 271 5.87 19.11 -29.38
N MET A 272 6.67 18.08 -29.12
CA MET A 272 7.58 17.49 -30.09
C MET A 272 6.82 16.80 -31.24
N GLN A 273 5.74 16.08 -30.94
CA GLN A 273 4.83 15.51 -31.95
C GLN A 273 4.18 16.60 -32.82
N MET A 274 3.73 17.71 -32.22
CA MET A 274 3.18 18.85 -32.97
C MET A 274 4.24 19.52 -33.86
N LYS A 275 5.48 19.67 -33.38
CA LYS A 275 6.60 20.15 -34.20
C LYS A 275 6.89 19.19 -35.38
N MET A 276 6.94 17.88 -35.14
CA MET A 276 7.16 16.89 -36.22
C MET A 276 6.02 16.88 -37.23
N LYS A 277 4.76 17.00 -36.77
CA LYS A 277 3.58 17.11 -37.65
C LYS A 277 3.63 18.37 -38.52
N ASN A 278 4.03 19.51 -37.96
CA ASN A 278 4.21 20.76 -38.72
C ASN A 278 5.37 20.66 -39.72
N ILE A 279 6.46 19.98 -39.36
CA ILE A 279 7.57 19.70 -40.28
C ILE A 279 7.09 18.80 -41.43
N LEU A 280 6.35 17.72 -41.14
CA LEU A 280 5.75 16.82 -42.14
C LEU A 280 4.77 17.55 -43.06
N LEU A 281 3.95 18.48 -42.54
CA LEU A 281 3.05 19.29 -43.34
C LEU A 281 3.82 20.22 -44.31
N LEU A 282 4.88 20.86 -43.80
CA LEU A 282 5.79 21.68 -44.62
C LEU A 282 6.55 20.84 -45.66
N MET A 283 6.81 19.55 -45.39
CA MET A 283 7.37 18.58 -46.33
C MET A 283 6.45 18.25 -47.50
N LEU A 284 5.14 18.32 -47.29
CA LEU A 284 4.13 17.98 -48.30
C LEU A 284 3.72 19.17 -49.17
N GLU A 285 3.87 20.41 -48.67
CA GLU A 285 3.35 21.62 -49.34
C GLU A 285 4.42 22.50 -50.01
N LYS A 286 5.72 22.33 -49.70
CA LYS A 286 6.77 23.26 -50.16
C LYS A 286 7.83 22.62 -51.07
N PRO A 287 8.45 23.40 -51.98
CA PRO A 287 9.53 22.91 -52.83
C PRO A 287 10.71 22.38 -52.00
N VAL A 288 11.32 21.27 -52.47
CA VAL A 288 12.42 20.55 -51.80
C VAL A 288 13.58 21.46 -51.34
N SER A 289 13.87 22.54 -52.07
CA SER A 289 14.90 23.53 -51.71
C SER A 289 14.59 24.28 -50.39
N THR A 290 13.32 24.54 -50.10
CA THR A 290 12.86 25.18 -48.86
C THR A 290 12.98 24.22 -47.68
N LEU A 291 12.80 22.92 -47.95
CA LEU A 291 12.93 21.83 -46.99
C LEU A 291 14.36 21.68 -46.47
N ILE A 292 15.33 21.68 -47.38
CA ILE A 292 16.76 21.52 -47.06
C ILE A 292 17.24 22.66 -46.15
N ASN A 293 16.81 23.90 -46.42
CA ASN A 293 17.16 25.05 -45.58
C ASN A 293 16.49 25.01 -44.20
N THR A 294 15.24 24.57 -44.14
CA THR A 294 14.50 24.42 -42.86
C THR A 294 15.12 23.31 -42.00
N MET A 295 15.47 22.17 -42.60
CA MET A 295 16.16 21.07 -41.91
C MET A 295 17.55 21.48 -41.40
N LYS A 296 18.32 22.24 -42.19
CA LYS A 296 19.62 22.80 -41.74
C LYS A 296 19.46 23.70 -40.52
N ASN A 297 18.46 24.57 -40.51
CA ASN A 297 18.20 25.47 -39.37
C ASN A 297 17.74 24.71 -38.11
N ILE A 298 16.94 23.66 -38.27
CA ILE A 298 16.52 22.80 -37.16
C ILE A 298 17.72 22.03 -36.58
N ILE A 299 18.57 21.44 -37.43
CA ILE A 299 19.80 20.74 -37.00
C ILE A 299 20.76 21.69 -36.27
N LEU A 300 20.86 22.95 -36.71
CA LEU A 300 21.63 24.00 -36.03
C LEU A 300 21.04 24.35 -34.65
N SER A 301 19.71 24.39 -34.52
CA SER A 301 19.04 24.68 -33.25
C SER A 301 19.06 23.55 -32.22
N ILE A 302 19.39 22.32 -32.64
CA ILE A 302 19.52 21.14 -31.76
C ILE A 302 20.97 20.97 -31.25
N ARG A 303 21.94 21.68 -31.85
CA ARG A 303 23.36 21.63 -31.47
C ARG A 303 23.79 22.71 -30.45
N ILE A 304 22.85 23.43 -29.84
CA ILE A 304 23.05 24.37 -28.71
C ILE A 304 22.28 23.80 -27.53
#